data_AF-A0A920KM04-F1
#
_entry.id   AF-A0A920KM04-F1
#
_cell.length_a   1.000
_cell.length_b   1.000
_cell.length_c   1.000
_cell.angle_alpha   90.00
_cell.angle_beta   90.00
_cell.angle_gamma   90.00
#
_symmetry.space_group_name_H-M   'P 1'
#
loop_
_entity.id
_entity.type
_entity.pdbx_description
1 polymer ?
#
loop_
_entity_poly.entity_id
_entity_poly.type
_entity_poly.pdbx_seq_one_letter_code
_entity_poly.pdbx_strand_id
1 'polypeptide(L)'
;MLMEKIISPCISICKTDPSTGYCYGCARTSEEKAIWKDENTTNEWKINNISELKNRLSGWQLSSFEESYDFKIKNGISLAKHKMMNK
;
A
#
# COMPACT_ATOMS: atom_id res chain seq x y z
N MET A 1 -16.68 -1.49 -20.01
CA MET A 1 -16.48 -1.98 -18.63
C MET A 1 -15.71 -0.90 -17.88
N LEU A 2 -16.23 -0.40 -16.77
CA LEU A 2 -15.48 0.51 -15.90
C LEU A 2 -14.31 -0.30 -15.31
N MET A 3 -13.08 0.00 -15.70
CA MET A 3 -11.90 -0.46 -14.96
C MET A 3 -12.00 0.14 -13.56
N GLU A 4 -12.30 -0.68 -12.56
CA GLU A 4 -12.22 -0.25 -11.18
C GLU A 4 -10.82 0.31 -10.91
N LYS A 5 -10.77 1.52 -10.34
CA LYS A 5 -9.52 2.19 -10.04
C LYS A 5 -8.77 1.41 -8.96
N ILE A 6 -7.60 0.86 -9.29
CA ILE A 6 -6.76 0.13 -8.33
C ILE A 6 -6.36 1.06 -7.17
N ILE A 7 -6.76 0.69 -5.95
CA ILE A 7 -6.51 1.49 -4.75
C ILE A 7 -5.03 1.41 -4.37
N SER A 8 -4.45 2.55 -3.99
CA SER A 8 -3.04 2.57 -3.57
C SER A 8 -2.81 1.77 -2.29
N PRO A 9 -1.77 0.90 -2.20
CA PRO A 9 -1.44 0.13 -1.01
C PRO A 9 -0.83 0.96 0.12
N CYS A 10 -0.74 2.30 -0.01
CA CYS A 10 -0.29 3.14 1.10
C CYS A 10 -1.30 3.11 2.26
N ILE A 11 -0.86 2.67 3.45
CA ILE A 11 -1.67 2.63 4.67
C ILE A 11 -1.45 3.82 5.61
N SER A 12 -0.83 4.90 5.12
CA SER A 12 -0.48 6.11 5.90
C SER A 12 0.46 5.87 7.09
N ILE A 13 1.16 4.74 7.10
CA ILE A 13 2.30 4.45 7.98
C ILE A 13 3.53 4.42 7.07
N CYS A 14 4.40 5.42 7.16
CA CYS A 14 5.53 5.58 6.26
C CYS A 14 6.83 5.73 7.03
N LYS A 15 7.60 4.65 7.07
CA LYS A 15 8.98 4.62 7.55
C LYS A 15 9.74 3.62 6.68
N THR A 16 10.87 4.01 6.12
CA THR A 16 11.67 3.15 5.24
C THR A 16 12.75 2.46 6.07
N ASP A 17 12.91 1.16 5.86
CA ASP A 17 14.05 0.40 6.35
C ASP A 17 15.31 0.75 5.54
N PRO A 18 16.37 1.29 6.17
CA PRO A 18 17.59 1.66 5.44
C PRO A 18 18.38 0.46 4.90
N SER A 19 18.15 -0.75 5.42
CA SER A 19 18.86 -1.95 4.97
C SER A 19 18.27 -2.55 3.68
N THR A 20 16.94 -2.57 3.57
CA THR A 20 16.22 -3.17 2.45
C THR A 20 15.67 -2.15 1.46
N GLY A 21 15.50 -0.89 1.88
CA GLY A 21 14.82 0.14 1.09
C GLY A 21 13.29 0.04 1.10
N TYR A 22 12.72 -0.94 1.83
CA TYR A 22 11.27 -1.15 1.88
C TYR A 22 10.59 -0.29 2.94
N CYS A 23 9.39 0.20 2.63
CA CYS A 23 8.55 0.86 3.62
C CYS A 23 7.97 -0.16 4.61
N TYR A 24 8.16 0.02 5.92
CA TYR A 24 7.60 -0.86 6.96
C TYR A 24 6.08 -1.03 6.88
N GLY A 25 5.36 -0.02 6.37
CA GLY A 25 3.90 -0.05 6.30
C GLY A 25 3.33 -0.67 5.02
N CYS A 26 4.04 -0.61 3.89
CA CYS A 26 3.48 -1.09 2.61
C CYS A 26 4.49 -1.82 1.72
N ALA A 27 5.69 -2.11 2.22
CA ALA A 27 6.83 -2.72 1.53
C ALA A 27 7.34 -2.02 0.27
N ARG A 28 6.73 -0.90 -0.17
CA ARG A 28 7.17 -0.21 -1.39
C ARG A 28 8.51 0.49 -1.21
N THR A 29 9.33 0.42 -2.25
CA THR A 29 10.50 1.27 -2.42
C THR A 29 10.08 2.70 -2.83
N SER A 30 11.05 3.60 -2.96
CA SER A 30 10.79 4.96 -3.44
C SER A 30 10.45 4.99 -4.94
N GLU A 31 11.08 4.12 -5.72
CA GLU A 31 10.90 3.97 -7.16
C GLU A 31 9.48 3.46 -7.46
N GLU A 32 9.02 2.44 -6.73
CA GLU A 32 7.66 1.91 -6.87
C GLU A 32 6.60 2.96 -6.48
N LYS A 33 6.89 3.86 -5.54
CA LYS A 33 6.00 4.99 -5.23
C LYS A 33 5.93 6.00 -6.37
N ALA A 34 7.02 6.20 -7.11
CA ALA A 34 7.06 7.05 -8.29
C ALA A 34 6.29 6.40 -9.46
N ILE A 35 6.58 5.13 -9.76
CA ILE A 35 5.88 4.37 -10.80
C ILE A 35 4.37 4.32 -10.52
N TRP A 36 3.95 4.13 -9.26
CA TRP A 36 2.53 4.14 -8.92
C TRP A 36 1.80 5.45 -9.29
N LYS A 37 2.50 6.59 -9.21
CA LYS A 37 1.95 7.93 -9.50
C LYS A 37 1.97 8.27 -10.99
N ASP A 38 2.76 7.56 -11.78
CA ASP A 38 2.81 7.74 -13.23
C ASP A 38 1.46 7.35 -13.84
N GLU A 39 0.92 8.23 -14.68
CA GLU A 39 -0.35 8.07 -15.37
C GLU A 39 -0.30 6.95 -16.43
N ASN A 40 0.88 6.63 -16.94
CA ASN A 40 1.10 5.58 -17.93
C ASN A 40 1.25 4.19 -17.29
N THR A 41 1.31 4.11 -15.95
CA THR A 41 1.45 2.83 -15.26
C THR A 41 0.18 2.00 -15.36
N THR A 42 0.32 0.81 -15.94
CA THR A 42 -0.76 -0.12 -16.20
C THR A 42 -1.39 -0.68 -14.93
N ASN A 43 -2.66 -1.09 -15.03
CA ASN A 43 -3.33 -1.77 -13.93
C ASN A 43 -2.68 -3.13 -13.61
N GLU A 44 -2.17 -3.83 -14.62
CA GLU A 44 -1.45 -5.09 -14.44
C GLU A 44 -0.21 -4.90 -13.56
N TRP A 45 0.60 -3.86 -13.83
CA TRP A 45 1.75 -3.54 -12.98
C TRP A 45 1.31 -3.26 -11.53
N LYS A 46 0.22 -2.50 -11.34
CA LYS A 46 -0.30 -2.18 -10.00
C LYS A 46 -0.75 -3.43 -9.23
N ILE A 47 -1.41 -4.37 -9.90
CA ILE A 47 -1.87 -5.64 -9.32
C ILE A 47 -0.66 -6.51 -8.94
N ASN A 48 0.29 -6.67 -9.86
CA ASN A 48 1.51 -7.43 -9.61
C ASN A 48 2.33 -6.82 -8.48
N ASN A 49 2.48 -5.50 -8.47
CA ASN A 49 3.16 -4.79 -7.38
C ASN A 49 2.48 -5.10 -6.04
N ILE A 50 1.16 -4.96 -5.90
CA ILE A 50 0.46 -5.31 -4.64
C ILE A 50 0.75 -6.75 -4.19
N SER A 51 0.77 -7.71 -5.12
CA SER A 51 1.11 -9.11 -4.82
C SER A 51 2.53 -9.24 -4.27
N GLU A 52 3.52 -8.62 -4.92
CA GLU A 52 4.90 -8.61 -4.45
C GLU A 52 5.05 -7.97 -3.07
N LEU A 53 4.36 -6.85 -2.81
CA LEU A 53 4.41 -6.18 -1.52
C LEU A 53 3.96 -7.09 -0.39
N LYS A 54 2.90 -7.89 -0.61
CA LYS A 54 2.45 -8.88 0.37
C LYS A 54 3.51 -9.95 0.63
N ASN A 55 4.21 -10.41 -0.39
CA ASN A 55 5.28 -11.41 -0.25
C ASN A 55 6.52 -10.87 0.48
N ARG A 56 6.76 -9.54 0.46
CA ARG A 56 7.87 -8.89 1.19
C ARG A 56 7.55 -8.66 2.67
N LEU A 57 6.28 -8.69 3.05
CA LEU A 57 5.83 -8.52 4.43
C LEU A 57 5.68 -9.89 5.11
N SER A 58 5.88 -9.94 6.42
CA SER A 58 5.67 -11.17 7.19
C SER A 58 5.17 -10.87 8.61
N GLY A 59 4.62 -11.89 9.27
CA GLY A 59 4.12 -11.80 10.63
C GLY A 59 3.16 -10.63 10.83
N TRP A 60 3.36 -9.88 11.93
CA TRP A 60 2.49 -8.76 12.29
C TRP A 60 2.46 -7.64 11.24
N GLN A 61 3.52 -7.47 10.44
CA GLN A 61 3.57 -6.43 9.42
C GLN A 61 2.60 -6.74 8.28
N LEU A 62 2.56 -8.02 7.84
CA LEU A 62 1.62 -8.47 6.82
C LEU A 62 0.19 -8.34 7.32
N SER A 63 -0.11 -8.85 8.52
CA SER A 63 -1.46 -8.76 9.10
C SER A 63 -1.93 -7.31 9.25
N SER A 64 -1.05 -6.41 9.72
CA SER A 64 -1.38 -4.98 9.88
C SER A 64 -1.61 -4.29 8.53
N PHE A 65 -0.81 -4.65 7.52
CA PHE A 65 -0.99 -4.13 6.16
C PHE A 65 -2.33 -4.59 5.58
N GLU A 66 -2.66 -5.87 5.66
CA GLU A 66 -3.89 -6.42 5.11
C GLU A 66 -5.13 -5.82 5.79
N GLU A 67 -5.17 -5.78 7.13
CA GLU A 67 -6.27 -5.14 7.86
C GLU A 67 -6.46 -3.68 7.44
N SER A 68 -5.37 -2.90 7.39
CA SER A 68 -5.48 -1.48 7.01
C SER A 68 -5.76 -1.26 5.53
N TYR A 69 -5.34 -2.17 4.65
CA TYR A 69 -5.56 -2.06 3.21
C TYR A 69 -7.01 -2.46 2.87
N ASP A 70 -7.53 -3.53 3.46
CA ASP A 70 -8.93 -3.93 3.34
C ASP A 70 -9.87 -2.85 3.90
N PHE A 71 -9.51 -2.29 5.07
CA PHE A 71 -10.23 -1.13 5.62
C PHE A 71 -10.23 0.04 4.63
N LYS A 72 -9.10 0.32 3.96
CA LYS A 72 -9.00 1.40 2.98
C LYS A 72 -9.82 1.14 1.73
N ILE A 73 -9.84 -0.10 1.22
CA ILE A 73 -10.67 -0.48 0.08
C ILE A 73 -12.15 -0.23 0.41
N LYS A 74 -12.58 -0.60 1.62
CA LYS A 74 -13.97 -0.44 2.06
C LYS A 74 -14.36 1.01 2.39
N ASN A 75 -13.45 1.80 2.96
CA ASN A 75 -13.77 3.12 3.54
C ASN A 75 -13.12 4.31 2.82
N GLY A 76 -12.29 4.08 1.81
CA GLY A 76 -11.57 5.13 1.06
C GLY A 76 -10.36 5.75 1.79
N ILE A 77 -10.18 5.48 3.09
CA ILE A 77 -9.06 5.95 3.90
C ILE A 77 -8.42 4.81 4.69
N SER A 78 -7.10 4.86 4.91
CA SER A 78 -6.39 3.88 5.74
C SER A 78 -6.83 3.92 7.20
N LEU A 79 -6.75 2.79 7.90
CA LEU A 79 -7.10 2.66 9.31
C LEU A 79 -6.35 3.67 10.20
N ALA A 80 -5.05 3.89 9.96
CA ALA A 80 -4.26 4.87 10.70
C ALA A 80 -4.83 6.29 10.58
N LYS A 81 -5.11 6.73 9.35
CA LYS A 81 -5.71 8.04 9.07
C LYS A 81 -7.11 8.16 9.70
N HIS A 82 -7.94 7.12 9.61
CA HIS A 82 -9.25 7.11 10.26
C HIS A 82 -9.15 7.29 11.78
N LYS A 83 -8.24 6.57 12.45
CA LYS A 83 -8.01 6.70 13.90
C LYS A 83 -7.49 8.09 14.30
N MET A 84 -6.71 8.75 13.45
CA MET A 84 -6.22 10.12 13.72
C MET A 84 -7.33 11.18 13.61
N MET A 85 -8.32 10.97 12.73
CA MET A 85 -9.41 11.94 12.51
C MET A 85 -10.55 11.81 13.52
N ASN A 86 -10.68 10.65 14.18
CA ASN A 86 -11.74 10.35 15.16
C ASN A 86 -11.19 10.26 16.60
N LYS A 87 -10.08 10.95 16.85
CA LYS A 87 -9.46 11.09 18.17
C LYS A 87 -9.82 12.45 18.75
#